data_AF-A0A3D4YP06-F1
#
_entry.id   AF-A0A3D4YP06-F1
#
_cell.length_a   1.000
_cell.length_b   1.000
_cell.length_c   1.000
_cell.angle_alpha   90.00
_cell.angle_beta   90.00
_cell.angle_gamma   90.00
#
_symmetry.space_group_name_H-M   'P 1'
#
loop_
_entity.id
_entity.type
_entity.pdbx_description
1 polymer ?
#
loop_
_entity_poly.entity_id
_entity_poly.type
_entity_poly.pdbx_seq_one_letter_code
_entity_poly.pdbx_strand_id
1 'polypeptide(L)'
;MLFVSVAASACADSTGAIGRTYTLTEIDGHPLPVTFMGVDVGSTVLSGSLFLYDAGGAVRVDRYRDYSANNGQTYNRTETLHDEYRIANDSITVGSFGTCTSSCRLNEVGAFSEAGLTLTTDISPRTSPVYTYRLVK
;
A
#
# COMPACT_ATOMS: atom_id res chain seq x y z
N MET A 1 -20.72 -51.33 -9.48
CA MET A 1 -21.04 -49.95 -9.05
C MET A 1 -19.71 -49.24 -8.88
N LEU A 2 -19.37 -48.33 -9.79
CA LEU A 2 -18.04 -47.70 -9.87
C LEU A 2 -18.09 -46.40 -9.04
N PHE A 3 -17.35 -46.34 -7.93
CA PHE A 3 -17.21 -45.11 -7.15
C PHE A 3 -16.13 -44.24 -7.79
N VAL A 4 -16.53 -43.16 -8.45
CA VAL A 4 -15.64 -42.12 -8.94
C VAL A 4 -15.34 -41.19 -7.77
N SER A 5 -14.18 -41.34 -7.16
CA SER A 5 -13.67 -40.42 -6.14
C SER A 5 -13.21 -39.13 -6.85
N VAL A 6 -14.03 -38.08 -6.78
CA VAL A 6 -13.61 -36.74 -7.20
C VAL A 6 -12.65 -36.24 -6.13
N ALA A 7 -11.35 -36.27 -6.42
CA ALA A 7 -10.34 -35.61 -5.62
C ALA A 7 -10.63 -34.10 -5.65
N ALA A 8 -11.24 -33.58 -4.60
CA ALA A 8 -11.29 -32.15 -4.35
C ALA A 8 -9.83 -31.68 -4.21
N SER A 9 -9.31 -30.99 -5.22
CA SER A 9 -8.07 -30.24 -5.11
C SER A 9 -8.31 -29.14 -4.08
N ALA A 10 -7.95 -29.42 -2.84
CA ALA A 10 -7.70 -28.38 -1.85
C ALA A 10 -6.50 -27.58 -2.36
N CYS A 11 -6.76 -26.53 -3.14
CA CYS A 11 -5.82 -25.43 -3.26
C CYS A 11 -5.70 -24.87 -1.84
N ALA A 12 -4.70 -25.35 -1.11
CA ALA A 12 -4.28 -24.68 0.10
C ALA A 12 -3.94 -23.25 -0.30
N ASP A 13 -4.74 -22.29 0.16
CA ASP A 13 -4.34 -20.88 0.19
C ASP A 13 -3.04 -20.84 0.98
N SER A 14 -1.94 -20.88 0.24
CA SER A 14 -0.62 -20.64 0.76
C SER A 14 -0.64 -19.18 1.20
N THR A 15 -0.97 -18.94 2.46
CA THR A 15 -0.59 -17.74 3.20
C THR A 15 0.93 -17.77 3.42
N GLY A 16 1.68 -17.97 2.33
CA GLY A 16 3.12 -18.03 2.33
C GLY A 16 3.65 -16.74 2.92
N ALA A 17 4.57 -16.87 3.87
CA ALA A 17 5.41 -15.82 4.38
C ALA A 17 5.90 -14.92 3.22
N ILE A 18 5.41 -13.68 3.18
CA ILE A 18 5.80 -12.70 2.17
C ILE A 18 6.74 -11.72 2.83
N GLY A 19 8.03 -12.04 2.88
CA GLY A 19 9.10 -11.07 3.08
C GLY A 19 9.37 -10.34 1.76
N ARG A 20 8.48 -9.43 1.33
CA ARG A 20 8.65 -8.67 0.08
C ARG A 20 8.86 -7.19 0.37
N THR A 21 9.83 -6.62 -0.34
CA THR A 21 10.07 -5.18 -0.35
C THR A 21 9.63 -4.60 -1.68
N TYR A 22 8.94 -3.49 -1.62
CA TYR A 22 8.37 -2.80 -2.75
C TYR A 22 8.85 -1.34 -2.74
N THR A 23 9.18 -0.80 -3.91
CA THR A 23 9.49 0.63 -4.09
C THR A 23 8.33 1.29 -4.81
N LEU A 24 7.86 2.42 -4.27
CA LEU A 24 6.85 3.24 -4.93
C LEU A 24 7.45 3.85 -6.19
N THR A 25 6.82 3.62 -7.34
CA THR A 25 7.30 4.12 -8.63
C THR A 25 6.40 5.20 -9.20
N GLU A 26 5.09 5.09 -8.97
CA GLU A 26 4.12 6.02 -9.53
C GLU A 26 3.00 6.32 -8.53
N ILE A 27 2.38 7.49 -8.69
CA ILE A 27 1.09 7.81 -8.08
C ILE A 27 0.17 8.34 -9.19
N ASP A 28 -1.03 7.78 -9.30
CA ASP A 28 -2.00 8.08 -10.36
C ASP A 28 -1.43 7.94 -11.78
N GLY A 29 -0.53 6.98 -11.97
CA GLY A 29 0.16 6.74 -13.24
C GLY A 29 1.27 7.75 -13.58
N HIS A 30 1.58 8.67 -12.66
CA HIS A 30 2.68 9.61 -12.80
C HIS A 30 3.92 9.14 -12.04
N PRO A 31 5.11 9.09 -12.66
CA PRO A 31 6.34 8.70 -11.97
C PRO A 31 6.72 9.70 -10.89
N LEU A 32 7.30 9.20 -9.80
CA LEU A 32 7.83 10.07 -8.73
C LEU A 32 8.94 11.00 -9.24
N PRO A 33 9.08 12.22 -8.70
CA PRO A 33 8.29 12.81 -7.61
C PRO A 33 6.92 13.35 -8.06
N VAL A 34 5.89 13.22 -7.20
CA VAL A 34 4.52 13.71 -7.45
C VAL A 34 4.09 14.68 -6.37
N THR A 35 3.50 15.82 -6.76
CA THR A 35 3.06 16.89 -5.84
C THR A 35 1.55 16.91 -5.68
N PHE A 36 1.09 16.89 -4.44
CA PHE A 36 -0.31 17.16 -4.06
C PHE A 36 -0.40 18.60 -3.57
N MET A 37 -1.15 19.43 -4.27
CA MET A 37 -1.43 20.81 -3.85
C MET A 37 -2.72 20.83 -3.04
N GLY A 38 -2.61 21.00 -1.72
CA GLY A 38 -3.74 21.38 -0.88
C GLY A 38 -4.03 22.88 -0.98
N VAL A 39 -5.13 23.32 -0.37
CA VAL A 39 -5.57 24.73 -0.39
C VAL A 39 -4.54 25.65 0.29
N ASP A 40 -3.85 25.15 1.32
CA ASP A 40 -2.93 25.95 2.15
C ASP A 40 -1.49 25.38 2.20
N VAL A 41 -1.26 24.12 1.80
CA VAL A 41 0.06 23.46 1.82
C VAL A 41 0.15 22.48 0.66
N GLY A 42 1.29 22.45 -0.01
CA GLY A 42 1.64 21.39 -0.95
C GLY A 42 2.60 20.37 -0.31
N SER A 43 2.46 19.10 -0.65
CA SER A 43 3.42 18.04 -0.31
C SER A 43 3.82 17.27 -1.55
N THR A 44 5.11 17.14 -1.79
CA THR A 44 5.68 16.31 -2.86
C THR A 44 6.17 14.99 -2.29
N VAL A 45 5.63 13.87 -2.78
CA VAL A 45 6.20 12.55 -2.51
C VAL A 45 7.45 12.39 -3.37
N LEU A 46 8.59 12.21 -2.71
CA LEU A 46 9.90 12.04 -3.34
C LEU A 46 10.21 10.57 -3.63
N SER A 47 9.85 9.70 -2.68
CA SER A 47 10.10 8.25 -2.75
C SER A 47 9.23 7.55 -1.71
N GLY A 48 8.90 6.28 -1.95
CA GLY A 48 8.22 5.44 -0.98
C GLY A 48 8.76 4.01 -1.00
N SER A 49 8.66 3.32 0.12
CA SER A 49 8.96 1.89 0.25
C SER A 49 7.89 1.21 1.08
N LEU A 50 7.49 0.01 0.67
CA LEU A 50 6.56 -0.82 1.41
C LEU A 50 7.21 -2.17 1.68
N PHE A 51 7.30 -2.51 2.96
CA PHE A 51 7.82 -3.77 3.45
C PHE A 51 6.65 -4.60 3.95
N LEU A 52 6.45 -5.78 3.37
CA LEU A 52 5.56 -6.79 3.91
C LEU A 52 6.44 -7.79 4.67
N TYR A 53 6.10 -8.05 5.92
CA TYR A 53 6.79 -8.97 6.80
C TYR A 53 5.96 -10.22 7.06
N ASP A 54 6.67 -11.28 7.41
CA ASP A 54 6.04 -12.49 7.91
C ASP A 54 5.16 -12.19 9.13
N ALA A 55 4.09 -12.98 9.28
CA ALA A 55 3.01 -12.78 10.27
C ALA A 55 2.03 -11.61 10.01
N GLY A 56 2.03 -11.03 8.80
CA GLY A 56 0.98 -10.08 8.40
C GLY A 56 1.26 -8.64 8.82
N GLY A 57 2.51 -8.28 9.10
CA GLY A 57 2.91 -6.89 9.39
C GLY A 57 3.33 -6.14 8.13
N ALA A 58 2.99 -4.87 8.02
CA ALA A 58 3.42 -3.99 6.94
C ALA A 58 4.10 -2.74 7.50
N VAL A 59 5.20 -2.31 6.88
CA VAL A 59 5.81 -1.01 7.15
C VAL A 59 5.91 -0.20 5.87
N ARG A 60 5.35 1.00 5.88
CA ARG A 60 5.51 1.96 4.79
C ARG A 60 6.43 3.09 5.21
N VAL A 61 7.40 3.43 4.37
CA VAL A 61 8.33 4.54 4.59
C VAL A 61 8.28 5.47 3.39
N ASP A 62 7.72 6.65 3.59
CA ASP A 62 7.54 7.65 2.54
C ASP A 62 8.36 8.90 2.86
N ARG A 63 9.02 9.44 1.83
CA ARG A 63 9.78 10.70 1.93
C ARG A 63 9.02 11.78 1.21
N TYR A 64 8.79 12.87 1.92
CA TYR A 64 8.08 14.04 1.44
C TYR A 64 8.99 15.26 1.41
N ARG A 65 8.65 16.19 0.52
CA ARG A 65 9.02 17.60 0.62
C ARG A 65 7.74 18.40 0.81
N ASP A 66 7.62 19.04 1.95
CA ASP A 66 6.49 19.88 2.30
C ASP A 66 6.82 21.35 2.02
N TYR A 67 5.79 22.11 1.63
CA TYR A 67 5.88 23.53 1.32
C TYR A 67 5.07 24.32 2.35
N SER A 68 5.73 25.22 3.07
CA SER A 68 5.04 26.10 4.03
C SER A 68 4.50 27.34 3.32
N ALA A 69 3.17 27.52 3.30
CA ALA A 69 2.57 28.75 2.80
C ALA A 69 2.88 29.97 3.68
N ASN A 70 3.17 29.76 4.97
CA ASN A 70 3.38 30.85 5.92
C ASN A 70 4.71 31.59 5.71
N ASN A 71 5.74 30.91 5.20
CA ASN A 71 7.08 31.50 5.05
C ASN A 71 7.77 31.16 3.73
N GLY A 72 7.12 30.43 2.82
CA GLY A 72 7.66 30.05 1.52
C GLY A 72 8.80 29.03 1.56
N GLN A 73 9.10 28.45 2.74
CA GLN A 73 10.18 27.47 2.87
C GLN A 73 9.72 26.06 2.51
N THR A 74 10.69 25.23 2.17
CA THR A 74 10.49 23.79 2.01
C THR A 74 11.24 23.03 3.08
N TYR A 75 10.65 21.93 3.55
CA TYR A 75 11.31 21.01 4.47
C TYR A 75 11.07 19.57 4.04
N ASN A 76 12.07 18.71 4.24
CA ASN A 76 11.94 17.30 3.95
C ASN A 76 11.45 16.58 5.22
N ARG A 77 10.50 15.67 5.03
CA ARG A 77 9.89 14.85 6.08
C ARG A 77 10.00 13.38 5.67
N THR A 78 10.21 12.50 6.65
CA THR A 78 10.02 11.06 6.46
C THR A 78 8.86 10.62 7.32
N GLU A 79 7.90 9.93 6.72
CA GLU A 79 6.80 9.27 7.42
C GLU A 79 7.07 7.78 7.46
N THR A 80 6.83 7.15 8.61
CA THR A 80 6.93 5.70 8.79
C THR A 80 5.65 5.20 9.43
N LEU A 81 4.96 4.32 8.72
CA LEU A 81 3.66 3.80 9.10
C LEU A 81 3.77 2.30 9.33
N HIS A 82 3.28 1.86 10.49
CA HIS A 82 3.25 0.47 10.89
C HIS A 82 1.81 -0.02 10.86
N ASP A 83 1.53 -0.98 9.98
CA ASP A 83 0.22 -1.54 9.72
C ASP A 83 0.24 -3.06 9.80
N GLU A 84 -0.93 -3.65 9.68
CA GLU A 84 -1.12 -5.05 9.33
C GLU A 84 -1.48 -5.17 7.84
N TYR A 85 -1.37 -6.37 7.29
CA TYR A 85 -1.93 -6.68 5.97
C TYR A 85 -2.62 -8.05 5.95
N ARG A 86 -3.58 -8.18 5.04
CA ARG A 86 -4.29 -9.43 4.74
C ARG A 86 -4.27 -9.67 3.25
N ILE A 87 -4.06 -10.90 2.82
CA ILE A 87 -4.03 -11.31 1.41
C ILE A 87 -5.14 -12.33 1.16
N ALA A 88 -5.84 -12.16 0.04
CA ALA A 88 -6.78 -13.13 -0.49
C ALA A 88 -6.60 -13.24 -2.00
N ASN A 89 -6.11 -14.39 -2.49
CA ASN A 89 -5.67 -14.56 -3.88
C ASN A 89 -4.65 -13.47 -4.27
N ASP A 90 -4.92 -12.77 -5.38
CA ASP A 90 -4.10 -11.67 -5.87
C ASP A 90 -4.44 -10.32 -5.22
N SER A 91 -5.36 -10.27 -4.25
CA SER A 91 -5.72 -9.04 -3.56
C SER A 91 -5.01 -8.89 -2.21
N ILE A 92 -4.74 -7.65 -1.84
CA ILE A 92 -4.19 -7.29 -0.52
C ILE A 92 -5.00 -6.16 0.09
N THR A 93 -5.14 -6.19 1.41
CA THR A 93 -5.57 -5.05 2.21
C THR A 93 -4.46 -4.72 3.20
N VAL A 94 -4.08 -3.46 3.31
CA VAL A 94 -3.07 -2.94 4.23
C VAL A 94 -3.72 -1.89 5.13
N GLY A 95 -3.49 -1.96 6.44
CA GLY A 95 -4.03 -0.97 7.37
C GLY A 95 -4.24 -1.52 8.78
N SER A 96 -5.24 -1.01 9.47
CA SER A 96 -5.61 -1.44 10.82
C SER A 96 -6.92 -2.22 10.80
N PHE A 97 -6.88 -3.45 11.33
CA PHE A 97 -8.06 -4.32 11.38
C PHE A 97 -8.71 -4.40 12.77
N GLY A 98 -8.14 -3.73 13.76
CA GLY A 98 -8.72 -3.60 15.09
C GLY A 98 -9.92 -2.65 15.12
N THR A 99 -10.69 -2.69 16.21
CA THR A 99 -11.77 -1.72 16.42
C THR A 99 -11.20 -0.31 16.50
N CYS A 100 -11.57 0.52 15.53
CA CYS A 100 -11.17 1.91 15.48
C CYS A 100 -11.88 2.71 16.58
N THR A 101 -11.14 3.27 17.52
CA THR A 101 -11.70 4.06 18.65
C THR A 101 -11.40 5.56 18.57
N SER A 102 -10.63 6.01 17.56
CA SER A 102 -10.26 7.42 17.32
C SER A 102 -9.94 7.65 15.83
N SER A 103 -9.31 8.78 15.43
CA SER A 103 -8.93 9.08 14.04
C SER A 103 -8.02 8.00 13.42
N CYS A 104 -8.62 6.97 12.80
CA CYS A 104 -7.88 5.90 12.14
C CYS A 104 -7.56 6.28 10.71
N ARG A 105 -6.37 5.87 10.27
CA ARG A 105 -6.07 5.86 8.84
C ARG A 105 -6.97 4.83 8.18
N LEU A 106 -7.49 5.19 7.01
CA LEU A 106 -8.26 4.29 6.19
C LEU A 106 -7.35 3.17 5.67
N ASN A 107 -7.92 1.97 5.57
CA ASN A 107 -7.23 0.85 4.95
C ASN A 107 -7.04 1.12 3.46
N GLU A 108 -5.97 0.54 2.93
CA GLU A 108 -5.66 0.53 1.51
C GLU A 108 -5.93 -0.86 0.96
N VAL A 109 -6.59 -0.93 -0.19
CA VAL A 109 -6.88 -2.15 -0.92
C VAL A 109 -6.11 -2.14 -2.22
N GLY A 110 -5.70 -3.32 -2.67
CA GLY A 110 -4.79 -3.45 -3.78
C GLY A 110 -4.81 -4.81 -4.44
N ALA A 111 -4.04 -4.91 -5.51
CA ALA A 111 -3.83 -6.16 -6.22
C ALA A 111 -2.36 -6.35 -6.61
N PHE A 112 -1.89 -7.59 -6.51
CA PHE A 112 -0.63 -8.02 -7.05
C PHE A 112 -0.74 -8.19 -8.58
N SER A 113 0.37 -7.95 -9.25
CA SER A 113 0.56 -8.23 -10.67
C SER A 113 1.99 -8.74 -10.89
N GLU A 114 2.29 -9.19 -12.12
CA GLU A 114 3.67 -9.55 -12.49
C GLU A 114 4.65 -8.39 -12.33
N ALA A 115 4.18 -7.15 -12.46
CA ALA A 115 4.99 -5.94 -12.36
C ALA A 115 5.19 -5.44 -10.92
N GLY A 116 4.34 -5.86 -9.98
CA GLY A 116 4.41 -5.42 -8.59
C GLY A 116 3.05 -5.38 -7.89
N LEU A 117 2.75 -4.26 -7.22
CA LEU A 117 1.58 -4.08 -6.36
C LEU A 117 0.97 -2.70 -6.60
N THR A 118 -0.35 -2.61 -6.69
CA THR A 118 -1.08 -1.34 -6.62
C THR A 118 -1.86 -1.24 -5.31
N LEU A 119 -1.95 -0.04 -4.73
CA LEU A 119 -2.74 0.24 -3.53
C LEU A 119 -3.57 1.52 -3.73
N THR A 120 -4.79 1.54 -3.19
CA THR A 120 -5.64 2.72 -3.11
C THR A 120 -6.52 2.65 -1.87
N THR A 121 -7.10 3.75 -1.41
CA THR A 121 -7.94 3.75 -0.21
C THR A 121 -9.26 3.00 -0.42
N ASP A 122 -9.66 2.17 0.55
CA ASP A 122 -10.82 1.28 0.51
C ASP A 122 -12.17 2.00 0.30
N ILE A 123 -12.36 3.17 0.93
CA ILE A 123 -13.68 3.84 0.99
C ILE A 123 -13.98 4.67 -0.27
N SER A 124 -12.98 5.06 -1.06
CA SER A 124 -13.20 5.92 -2.23
C SER A 124 -12.17 5.72 -3.35
N PRO A 125 -12.04 4.50 -3.89
CA PRO A 125 -11.02 4.17 -4.88
C PRO A 125 -11.10 4.98 -6.19
N ARG A 126 -12.25 5.61 -6.49
CA ARG A 126 -12.40 6.49 -7.68
C ARG A 126 -11.81 7.88 -7.50
N THR A 127 -11.64 8.34 -6.26
CA THR A 127 -11.16 9.70 -5.95
C THR A 127 -9.90 9.68 -5.09
N SER A 128 -9.50 8.50 -4.61
CA SER A 128 -8.26 8.28 -3.89
C SER A 128 -7.10 8.05 -4.85
N PRO A 129 -5.89 8.51 -4.49
CA PRO A 129 -4.70 8.23 -5.28
C PRO A 129 -4.47 6.72 -5.40
N VAL A 130 -3.95 6.32 -6.56
CA VAL A 130 -3.50 4.95 -6.83
C VAL A 130 -1.98 4.93 -6.76
N TYR A 131 -1.45 4.22 -5.78
CA TYR A 131 -0.02 4.03 -5.57
C TYR A 131 0.44 2.77 -6.31
N THR A 132 1.38 2.91 -7.25
CA THR A 132 1.97 1.77 -7.97
C THR A 132 3.36 1.51 -7.43
N TYR A 133 3.58 0.27 -7.00
CA TYR A 133 4.84 -0.20 -6.48
C TYR A 133 5.45 -1.29 -7.36
N ARG A 134 6.78 -1.30 -7.43
CA ARG A 134 7.56 -2.38 -8.05
C ARG A 134 8.26 -3.22 -6.98
N LEU A 135 8.26 -4.53 -7.17
CA LEU A 135 9.01 -5.46 -6.32
C LEU A 135 10.51 -5.20 -6.42
N VAL A 136 11.18 -5.08 -5.27
CA VAL A 136 12.64 -5.02 -5.16
C VAL A 136 13.16 -6.46 -5.07
N LYS A 137 14.08 -6.81 -5.96
CA LYS A 137 14.73 -8.14 -5.99
C LYS A 137 15.81 -8.26 -4.93
#